data_AF-A0A1H6K0Q7-F1
#
_entry.id   AF-A0A1H6K0Q7-F1
#
_cell.length_a   1.000
_cell.length_b   1.000
_cell.length_c   1.000
_cell.angle_alpha   90.00
_cell.angle_beta   90.00
_cell.angle_gamma   90.00
#
_symmetry.space_group_name_H-M   'P 1'
#
loop_
_entity.id
_entity.type
_entity.pdbx_description
1 polymer ?
#
loop_
_entity_poly.entity_id
_entity_poly.type
_entity_poly.pdbx_seq_one_letter_code
_entity_poly.pdbx_strand_id
1 'polypeptide(L)'
;MCAGRRAGWLKIHLMAATLRVDPSKLREVAATQTEVGSFVSSMGTGTQLATAAAAVTELQSAAACQLAAEVLDKTAAVVGKELATHAERLTSAAERYTSTDQALAQRLRSIAE
;
A
#
# COMPACT_ATOMS: atom_id res chain seq x y z
N MET A 1 29.13 -37.58 33.81
CA MET A 1 29.00 -36.77 35.03
C MET A 1 28.70 -35.33 34.67
N CYS A 2 27.95 -34.66 35.53
CA CYS A 2 27.01 -33.59 35.25
C CYS A 2 27.59 -32.20 34.94
N ALA A 3 26.77 -31.44 34.19
CA ALA A 3 26.37 -30.04 34.37
C ALA A 3 27.42 -28.90 34.46
N GLY A 4 27.14 -27.84 33.70
CA GLY A 4 27.62 -26.49 34.03
C GLY A 4 27.77 -25.55 32.83
N ARG A 5 26.68 -25.13 32.17
CA ARG A 5 26.74 -23.97 31.26
C ARG A 5 25.55 -23.03 31.45
N ARG A 6 25.81 -22.04 32.32
CA ARG A 6 25.46 -20.62 32.24
C ARG A 6 24.12 -20.28 31.57
N ALA A 7 23.12 -20.05 32.43
CA ALA A 7 21.92 -19.29 32.11
C ALA A 7 22.28 -17.83 31.77
N GLY A 8 22.54 -17.57 30.50
CA GLY A 8 22.52 -16.22 29.93
C GLY A 8 21.10 -15.95 29.45
N TRP A 9 20.30 -15.28 30.27
CA TRP A 9 19.01 -14.72 29.89
C TRP A 9 19.20 -13.64 28.82
N LEU A 10 19.31 -14.05 27.55
CA LEU A 10 18.81 -13.19 26.48
C LEU A 10 17.30 -13.35 26.49
N LYS A 11 16.67 -12.39 27.17
CA LYS A 11 15.28 -12.01 26.92
C LYS A 11 15.13 -11.87 25.41
N ILE A 12 14.54 -12.88 24.78
CA ILE A 12 13.86 -12.73 23.50
C ILE A 12 12.70 -11.78 23.81
N HIS A 13 13.00 -10.49 23.78
CA HIS A 13 12.03 -9.43 23.97
C HIS A 13 11.07 -9.49 22.77
N LEU A 14 9.96 -10.20 22.99
CA LEU A 14 8.63 -9.76 22.57
C LEU A 14 8.42 -9.42 21.08
N MET A 15 9.02 -10.15 20.14
CA MET A 15 8.55 -10.17 18.73
C MET A 15 7.31 -11.07 18.53
N ALA A 16 6.56 -11.30 19.61
CA ALA A 16 5.33 -12.10 19.62
C ALA A 16 4.23 -11.38 20.42
N ALA A 17 4.26 -10.04 20.47
CA ALA A 17 3.04 -9.32 20.74
C ALA A 17 2.10 -9.66 19.57
N THR A 18 1.10 -10.49 19.83
CA THR A 18 0.11 -10.94 18.85
C THR A 18 -0.48 -9.71 18.15
N LEU A 19 0.03 -9.39 16.97
CA LEU A 19 -0.44 -8.26 16.17
C LEU A 19 -1.86 -8.64 15.73
N ARG A 20 -2.88 -8.15 16.45
CA ARG A 20 -4.28 -8.32 16.06
C ARG A 20 -4.51 -7.46 14.84
N VAL A 21 -4.40 -8.09 13.67
CA VAL A 21 -4.72 -7.45 12.40
C VAL A 21 -6.24 -7.36 12.28
N ASP A 22 -6.75 -6.14 12.11
CA ASP A 22 -8.15 -5.90 11.79
C ASP A 22 -8.32 -5.86 10.25
N PRO A 23 -8.93 -6.89 9.64
CA PRO A 23 -9.12 -6.96 8.20
C PRO A 23 -10.07 -5.87 7.67
N SER A 24 -10.94 -5.29 8.50
CA SER A 24 -11.80 -4.18 8.10
C SER A 24 -10.99 -2.89 7.92
N LYS A 25 -10.03 -2.64 8.82
CA LYS A 25 -9.08 -1.52 8.71
C LYS A 25 -8.14 -1.67 7.52
N LEU A 26 -7.71 -2.88 7.18
CA LEU A 26 -6.92 -3.12 5.97
C LEU A 26 -7.70 -2.77 4.70
N ARG A 27 -8.99 -3.12 4.64
CA ARG A 27 -9.87 -2.77 3.50
C ARG A 27 -10.16 -1.28 3.42
N GLU A 28 -10.37 -0.62 4.56
CA GLU A 28 -10.56 0.84 4.64
C GLU A 28 -9.33 1.58 4.09
N VAL A 29 -8.12 1.19 4.52
CA VAL A 29 -6.87 1.79 4.04
C VAL A 29 -6.65 1.53 2.54
N ALA A 30 -6.97 0.32 2.06
CA ALA A 30 -6.90 -0.01 0.63
C ALA A 30 -7.85 0.85 -0.21
N ALA A 31 -9.08 1.09 0.27
CA ALA A 31 -10.04 1.96 -0.37
C ALA A 31 -9.54 3.41 -0.41
N THR A 32 -9.04 3.95 0.71
CA THR A 32 -8.45 5.29 0.76
C THR A 32 -7.25 5.44 -0.18
N GLN A 33 -6.38 4.43 -0.29
CA GLN A 33 -5.26 4.46 -1.24
C GLN A 33 -5.74 4.46 -2.70
N THR A 34 -6.82 3.75 -3.01
CA THR A 34 -7.43 3.75 -4.34
C THR A 34 -8.03 5.11 -4.68
N GLU A 35 -8.70 5.76 -3.73
CA GLU A 35 -9.21 7.13 -3.87
C GLU A 35 -8.08 8.14 -4.09
N VAL A 36 -7.02 8.09 -3.28
CA VAL A 36 -5.86 8.96 -3.44
C VAL A 36 -5.16 8.73 -4.78
N GLY A 37 -5.00 7.48 -5.21
CA GLY A 37 -4.43 7.15 -6.51
C GLY A 37 -5.27 7.69 -7.67
N SER A 38 -6.61 7.61 -7.55
CA SER A 38 -7.55 8.16 -8.52
C SER A 38 -7.49 9.69 -8.54
N PHE A 39 -7.44 10.33 -7.37
CA PHE A 39 -7.31 11.78 -7.24
C PHE A 39 -6.02 12.29 -7.89
N VAL A 40 -4.87 11.68 -7.57
CA VAL A 40 -3.57 12.04 -8.15
C VAL A 40 -3.58 11.85 -9.67
N SER A 41 -4.18 10.77 -10.16
CA SER A 41 -4.32 10.53 -11.61
C SER A 41 -5.26 11.54 -12.30
N SER A 42 -6.25 12.07 -11.57
CA SER A 42 -7.24 13.05 -12.07
C SER A 42 -6.79 14.51 -11.96
N MET A 43 -5.69 14.78 -11.25
CA MET A 43 -5.27 16.14 -10.89
C MET A 43 -4.91 17.01 -12.12
N GLY A 44 -4.66 16.38 -13.28
CA GLY A 44 -4.58 17.05 -14.58
C GLY A 44 -3.47 18.12 -14.69
N THR A 45 -2.49 18.10 -13.79
CA THR A 45 -1.44 19.12 -13.72
C THR A 45 -0.55 19.12 -14.96
N GLY A 46 -0.27 17.95 -15.55
CA GLY A 46 0.40 17.85 -16.85
C GLY A 46 -0.43 18.48 -17.96
N THR A 47 -1.75 18.25 -17.97
CA THR A 47 -2.67 18.83 -18.96
C THR A 47 -2.75 20.35 -18.86
N GLN A 48 -2.78 20.90 -17.63
CA GLN A 48 -2.74 22.34 -17.38
C GLN A 48 -1.41 22.96 -17.82
N LEU A 49 -0.28 22.33 -17.50
CA LEU A 49 1.05 22.79 -17.94
C LEU A 49 1.20 22.74 -19.46
N ALA A 50 0.72 21.69 -20.11
CA ALA A 50 0.75 21.54 -21.57
C ALA A 50 -0.12 22.60 -22.26
N THR A 51 -1.28 22.90 -21.70
CA THR A 51 -2.17 23.97 -22.18
C THR A 51 -1.53 25.35 -22.03
N ALA A 52 -0.89 25.61 -20.88
CA ALA A 52 -0.14 26.84 -20.67
C ALA A 52 1.04 26.95 -21.64
N ALA A 53 1.80 25.87 -21.86
CA ALA A 53 2.91 25.82 -22.81
C ALA A 53 2.45 26.08 -24.25
N ALA A 54 1.30 25.53 -24.64
CA ALA A 54 0.70 25.75 -25.95
C ALA A 54 0.34 27.22 -26.19
N ALA A 55 0.03 27.98 -25.14
CA ALA A 55 -0.26 29.41 -25.22
C ALA A 55 0.98 30.30 -25.37
N VAL A 56 2.19 29.77 -25.11
CA VAL A 56 3.46 30.50 -25.16
C VAL A 56 4.53 29.81 -26.03
N THR A 57 4.10 29.11 -27.08
CA THR A 57 4.92 28.23 -27.94
C THR A 57 6.17 28.87 -28.57
N GLU A 58 6.19 30.20 -28.72
CA GLU A 58 7.34 30.96 -29.24
C GLU A 58 8.50 31.08 -28.22
N LEU A 59 8.27 30.73 -26.94
CA LEU A 59 9.27 30.80 -25.88
C LEU A 59 9.92 29.43 -25.65
N GLN A 60 11.24 29.42 -25.44
CA GLN A 60 12.00 28.22 -25.03
C GLN A 60 11.42 27.57 -23.76
N SER A 61 10.78 28.37 -22.91
CA SER A 61 10.05 27.91 -21.71
C SER A 61 8.87 27.00 -22.03
N ALA A 62 8.25 27.10 -23.21
CA ALA A 62 7.16 26.22 -23.62
C ALA A 62 7.62 24.77 -23.78
N ALA A 63 8.79 24.55 -24.39
CA ALA A 63 9.37 23.21 -24.52
C ALA A 63 9.71 22.61 -23.13
N ALA A 64 10.23 23.45 -22.21
CA ALA A 64 10.50 23.03 -20.83
C ALA A 64 9.19 22.69 -20.08
N CYS A 65 8.12 23.46 -20.27
CA CYS A 65 6.81 23.17 -19.69
C CYS A 65 6.17 21.90 -20.26
N GLN A 66 6.34 21.60 -21.56
CA GLN A 66 5.87 20.34 -22.14
C GLN A 66 6.62 19.13 -21.58
N LEU A 67 7.95 19.24 -21.43
CA LEU A 67 8.74 18.19 -20.81
C LEU A 67 8.33 17.96 -19.34
N ALA A 68 8.12 19.04 -18.59
CA ALA A 68 7.66 18.96 -17.21
C ALA A 68 6.26 18.33 -17.11
N ALA A 69 5.34 18.65 -18.03
CA ALA A 69 4.04 18.01 -18.11
C ALA A 69 4.15 16.49 -18.31
N GLU A 70 4.97 16.04 -19.26
CA GLU A 70 5.20 14.62 -19.50
C GLU A 70 5.78 13.89 -18.28
N VAL A 71 6.74 14.50 -17.59
CA VAL A 71 7.34 13.92 -16.38
C VAL A 71 6.32 13.82 -15.26
N LEU A 72 5.47 14.83 -15.08
CA LEU A 72 4.40 14.82 -14.10
C LEU A 72 3.37 13.73 -14.39
N ASP A 73 2.92 13.60 -15.64
CA ASP A 73 1.96 12.57 -16.04
C ASP A 73 2.54 11.15 -15.85
N LYS A 74 3.80 10.93 -16.24
CA LYS A 74 4.51 9.66 -16.00
C LYS A 74 4.62 9.34 -14.52
N THR A 75 4.96 10.34 -13.70
CA THR A 75 5.12 10.16 -12.25
C THR A 75 3.77 9.86 -11.59
N ALA A 76 2.70 10.57 -11.97
CA ALA A 76 1.35 10.33 -11.49
C ALA A 76 0.88 8.91 -11.83
N ALA A 77 1.14 8.44 -13.05
CA ALA A 77 0.81 7.07 -13.46
C ALA A 77 1.56 6.01 -12.65
N VAL A 78 2.86 6.22 -12.37
CA VAL A 78 3.65 5.30 -11.52
C VAL A 78 3.10 5.27 -10.10
N VAL A 79 2.84 6.43 -9.50
CA VAL A 79 2.27 6.51 -8.15
C VAL A 79 0.90 5.84 -8.07
N GLY A 80 0.02 6.07 -9.05
CA GLY A 80 -1.28 5.41 -9.13
C GLY A 80 -1.16 3.88 -9.21
N LYS A 81 -0.21 3.37 -10.00
CA LYS A 81 0.05 1.93 -10.12
C LYS A 81 0.58 1.31 -8.81
N GLU A 82 1.50 1.98 -8.14
CA GLU A 82 2.05 1.50 -6.86
C GLU A 82 0.97 1.49 -5.77
N LEU A 83 0.12 2.53 -5.71
CA LEU A 83 -1.01 2.58 -4.78
C LEU A 83 -2.03 1.47 -5.06
N ALA A 84 -2.38 1.21 -6.32
CA ALA A 84 -3.26 0.10 -6.69
C ALA A 84 -2.66 -1.26 -6.30
N THR A 85 -1.37 -1.47 -6.58
CA THR A 85 -0.65 -2.70 -6.20
C THR A 85 -0.63 -2.88 -4.68
N HIS A 86 -0.48 -1.80 -3.92
CA HIS A 86 -0.51 -1.86 -2.46
C HIS A 86 -1.92 -2.19 -1.94
N ALA A 87 -2.95 -1.57 -2.51
CA ALA A 87 -4.34 -1.87 -2.17
C ALA A 87 -4.72 -3.34 -2.43
N GLU A 88 -4.24 -3.92 -3.53
CA GLU A 88 -4.41 -5.36 -3.83
C GLU A 88 -3.74 -6.24 -2.78
N ARG A 89 -2.52 -5.91 -2.35
CA ARG A 89 -1.81 -6.65 -1.30
C ARG A 89 -2.54 -6.61 0.03
N LEU A 90 -3.05 -5.43 0.41
CA LEU A 90 -3.84 -5.27 1.65
C LEU A 90 -5.15 -6.07 1.58
N THR A 91 -5.81 -6.07 0.43
CA THR A 91 -7.04 -6.84 0.19
C THR A 91 -6.77 -8.34 0.30
N SER A 92 -5.73 -8.84 -0.37
CA SER A 92 -5.34 -10.26 -0.30
C SER A 92 -4.92 -10.67 1.11
N ALA A 93 -4.24 -9.79 1.85
CA ALA A 93 -3.92 -10.04 3.25
C ALA A 93 -5.19 -10.18 4.10
N ALA A 94 -6.15 -9.26 3.95
CA ALA A 94 -7.42 -9.32 4.67
C ALA A 94 -8.20 -10.63 4.38
N GLU A 95 -8.25 -11.06 3.12
CA GLU A 95 -8.86 -12.33 2.71
C GLU A 95 -8.19 -13.53 3.39
N ARG A 96 -6.86 -13.57 3.43
CA ARG A 96 -6.12 -14.65 4.10
C ARG A 96 -6.41 -14.70 5.59
N TYR A 97 -6.50 -13.55 6.26
CA TYR A 97 -6.86 -13.49 7.68
C TYR A 97 -8.27 -14.03 7.91
N THR A 98 -9.26 -13.58 7.12
CA THR A 98 -10.64 -14.05 7.24
C THR A 98 -10.77 -15.55 6.97
N SER A 99 -10.13 -16.06 5.91
CA SER A 99 -10.17 -17.48 5.57
C SER A 99 -9.54 -18.36 6.65
N THR A 100 -8.41 -17.91 7.20
CA THR A 100 -7.73 -18.65 8.29
C THR A 100 -8.58 -18.67 9.55
N ASP A 101 -9.21 -17.55 9.91
CA ASP A 101 -10.09 -17.45 11.09
C ASP A 101 -11.32 -18.36 10.96
N GLN A 102 -11.95 -18.39 9.78
CA GLN A 102 -13.05 -19.30 9.48
C GLN A 102 -12.64 -20.77 9.59
N ALA A 103 -11.49 -21.14 9.04
CA ALA A 103 -10.98 -22.52 9.10
C ALA A 103 -10.69 -22.95 10.54
N LEU A 104 -10.13 -22.06 11.37
CA LEU A 104 -9.89 -22.32 12.79
C LEU A 104 -11.21 -22.43 13.56
N ALA A 105 -12.17 -21.53 13.32
CA ALA A 105 -13.49 -21.57 13.94
C ALA A 105 -14.24 -22.87 13.62
N GLN A 106 -14.13 -23.37 12.37
CA GLN A 106 -14.71 -24.65 11.97
C GLN A 106 -14.05 -25.83 12.69
N ARG A 107 -12.72 -25.85 12.80
CA ARG A 107 -12.00 -26.89 13.55
C ARG A 107 -12.37 -26.90 15.03
N LEU A 108 -12.47 -25.73 15.64
CA LEU A 108 -12.89 -25.60 17.05
C LEU A 108 -14.31 -26.12 17.24
N ARG A 109 -15.24 -25.82 16.31
CA ARG A 109 -16.61 -26.34 16.36
C ARG A 109 -16.64 -27.87 16.27
N SER A 110 -15.86 -28.47 15.37
CA SER A 110 -15.80 -29.93 15.21
C SER A 110 -15.16 -30.69 16.39
N ILE A 111 -14.43 -30.00 17.27
CA ILE A 111 -13.84 -30.58 18.49
C ILE A 111 -14.77 -30.40 19.70
N ALA A 112 -15.66 -29.41 19.65
CA ALA A 112 -16.64 -29.11 20.69
C ALA A 112 -17.93 -29.95 20.57
N GLU A 113 -18.11 -30.64 19.44
CA GLU A 113 -19.16 -31.67 19.19
C GLU A 113 -18.65 -33.06 19.57
#